data_AF-A0A0S8KRY3-F1
#
_entry.id   AF-A0A0S8KRY3-F1
#
_cell.length_a   1.000
_cell.length_b   1.000
_cell.length_c   1.000
_cell.angle_alpha   90.00
_cell.angle_beta   90.00
_cell.angle_gamma   90.00
#
_symmetry.space_group_name_H-M   'P 1'
#
loop_
_entity.id
_entity.type
_entity.pdbx_description
1 polymer ?
#
loop_
_entity_poly.entity_id
_entity_poly.type
_entity_poly.pdbx_seq_one_letter_code
_entity_poly.pdbx_strand_id
1 'polypeptide(L)'
;MDQLKQFIEDNKQRFLDELFELIRVPSISAKPENKPDMIKMAGLLRDALLEAGADKARVMETRGQPVVFGSRLAGQDLPTVLIYGHYDVQPVEPLELWDSQPFEPEIRDGKIWARGADDDKGQLYMHIKAFEFMVKTGQLPCNVKFMIEGEEEVGSPSLKEFCRKNQELLKADIILVSDTTMIGTEIPSITVGLRGLSYMEVEVTGPNRDLHSGLFGGAVANPVNVLCKMIASLTNDKNEITIAGFYDDVLVLSREERDEMAKAPFDVETYKKE
;
A
#
# COMPACT_ATOMS: atom_id res chain seq x y z
N MET A 1 -6.49 4.72 28.88
CA MET A 1 -7.54 4.86 27.84
C MET A 1 -8.16 6.24 27.83
N ASP A 2 -8.58 6.80 28.97
CA ASP A 2 -9.23 8.13 28.99
C ASP A 2 -8.32 9.26 28.52
N GLN A 3 -7.04 9.24 28.91
CA GLN A 3 -6.05 10.21 28.42
C GLN A 3 -5.83 10.13 26.90
N LEU A 4 -5.88 8.94 26.31
CA LEU A 4 -5.78 8.76 24.86
C LEU A 4 -7.00 9.37 24.16
N LYS A 5 -8.21 9.06 24.63
CA LYS A 5 -9.45 9.61 24.06
C LYS A 5 -9.45 11.14 24.11
N GLN A 6 -9.07 11.71 25.25
CA GLN A 6 -8.98 13.16 25.40
C GLN A 6 -7.94 13.77 24.46
N PHE A 7 -6.75 13.16 24.37
CA PHE A 7 -5.70 13.64 23.47
C PHE A 7 -6.14 13.61 22.00
N ILE A 8 -6.84 12.55 21.57
CA ILE A 8 -7.39 12.47 20.21
C ILE A 8 -8.42 13.59 19.99
N GLU A 9 -9.35 13.78 20.93
CA GLU A 9 -10.39 14.81 20.78
C GLU A 9 -9.79 16.22 20.72
N ASP A 10 -8.86 16.53 21.61
CA ASP A 10 -8.18 17.84 21.68
C ASP A 10 -7.33 18.15 20.44
N ASN A 11 -6.86 17.12 19.73
CA ASN A 11 -5.97 17.26 18.57
C ASN A 11 -6.62 16.85 17.25
N LYS A 12 -7.90 16.48 17.24
CA LYS A 12 -8.57 15.87 16.08
C LYS A 12 -8.43 16.71 14.82
N GLN A 13 -8.73 18.01 14.90
CA GLN A 13 -8.64 18.89 13.74
C GLN A 13 -7.20 19.03 13.24
N ARG A 14 -6.23 19.18 14.16
CA ARG A 14 -4.81 19.24 13.81
C ARG A 14 -4.35 17.97 13.09
N PHE A 15 -4.75 16.79 13.57
CA PHE A 15 -4.40 15.52 12.92
C PHE A 15 -4.97 15.41 11.50
N LEU A 16 -6.21 15.88 11.30
CA LEU A 16 -6.82 15.93 9.98
C LEU A 16 -6.12 16.92 9.07
N ASP A 17 -5.81 18.13 9.56
CA ASP A 17 -5.13 19.16 8.78
C ASP A 17 -3.75 18.69 8.32
N GLU A 18 -2.96 18.11 9.24
CA GLU A 18 -1.65 17.56 8.93
C GLU A 18 -1.74 16.39 7.93
N LEU A 19 -2.71 15.47 8.10
CA LEU A 19 -2.95 14.40 7.12
C LEU A 19 -3.33 14.97 5.74
N PHE A 20 -4.16 16.01 5.71
CA PHE A 20 -4.59 16.63 4.46
C PHE A 20 -3.44 17.34 3.75
N GLU A 21 -2.49 17.91 4.48
CA GLU A 21 -1.24 18.42 3.89
C GLU A 21 -0.44 17.31 3.21
N LEU A 22 -0.35 16.13 3.82
CA LEU A 22 0.30 14.96 3.22
C LEU A 22 -0.43 14.45 1.98
N ILE A 23 -1.76 14.36 2.04
CA ILE A 23 -2.58 13.89 0.92
C ILE A 23 -2.46 14.83 -0.28
N ARG A 24 -2.42 16.15 -0.07
CA ARG A 24 -2.25 17.16 -1.14
C ARG A 24 -0.95 17.03 -1.94
N VAL A 25 0.02 16.24 -1.48
CA VAL A 25 1.22 15.94 -2.27
C VAL A 25 0.94 14.75 -3.19
N PRO A 26 0.93 14.93 -4.53
CA PRO A 26 0.63 13.86 -5.47
C PRO A 26 1.86 12.95 -5.68
N SER A 27 2.21 12.16 -4.66
CA SER A 27 3.33 11.23 -4.64
C SER A 27 3.06 9.97 -5.48
N ILE A 28 2.87 10.13 -6.79
CA ILE A 28 2.58 9.00 -7.70
C ILE A 28 3.89 8.35 -8.18
N SER A 29 4.21 7.15 -7.69
CA SER A 29 5.46 6.45 -8.02
C SER A 29 5.54 5.98 -9.47
N ALA A 30 4.39 5.65 -10.08
CA ALA A 30 4.31 5.20 -11.47
C ALA A 30 4.61 6.29 -12.52
N LYS A 31 4.72 7.56 -12.11
CA LYS A 31 4.87 8.71 -13.01
C LYS A 31 6.19 9.45 -12.79
N PRO A 32 7.13 9.43 -13.75
CA PRO A 32 8.42 10.09 -13.61
C PRO A 32 8.34 11.60 -13.31
N GLU A 33 7.31 12.28 -13.81
CA GLU A 33 7.05 13.71 -13.58
C GLU A 33 6.76 14.05 -12.12
N ASN A 34 6.27 13.09 -11.32
CA ASN A 34 5.97 13.27 -9.90
C ASN A 34 7.20 13.09 -8.99
N LYS A 35 8.41 12.88 -9.55
CA LYS A 35 9.64 12.77 -8.76
C LYS A 35 9.87 13.92 -7.75
N PRO A 36 9.60 15.21 -8.07
CA PRO A 36 9.70 16.28 -7.08
C PRO A 36 8.70 16.11 -5.91
N ASP A 37 7.49 15.62 -6.19
CA ASP A 37 6.47 15.35 -5.17
C ASP A 37 6.89 14.20 -4.26
N MET A 38 7.51 13.15 -4.81
CA MET A 38 8.07 12.04 -4.03
C MET A 38 9.11 12.51 -3.01
N ILE A 39 10.02 13.39 -3.44
CA ILE A 39 11.05 13.96 -2.56
C ILE A 39 10.42 14.88 -1.50
N LYS A 40 9.45 15.70 -1.90
CA LYS A 40 8.70 16.57 -0.98
C LYS A 40 7.98 15.75 0.09
N MET A 41 7.25 14.71 -0.32
CA MET A 41 6.49 13.82 0.56
C MET A 41 7.41 13.13 1.58
N ALA A 42 8.55 12.60 1.13
CA ALA A 42 9.55 12.00 2.00
C ALA A 42 10.12 13.00 3.03
N GLY A 43 10.33 14.26 2.62
CA GLY A 43 10.73 15.35 3.51
C GLY A 43 9.68 15.66 4.58
N LEU A 44 8.41 15.77 4.19
CA LEU A 44 7.31 16.02 5.12
C LEU A 44 7.16 14.90 6.15
N LEU A 45 7.31 13.63 5.75
CA LEU A 45 7.27 12.51 6.69
C LEU A 45 8.46 12.50 7.65
N ARG A 46 9.67 12.82 7.18
CA ARG A 46 10.84 13.00 8.06
C ARG A 46 10.53 14.04 9.14
N ASP A 47 9.97 15.18 8.75
CA ASP A 47 9.70 16.28 9.67
C ASP A 47 8.56 15.91 10.64
N ALA A 48 7.49 15.28 10.15
CA ALA A 48 6.41 14.75 10.98
C ALA A 48 6.88 13.73 12.03
N LEU A 49 7.84 12.86 11.68
CA LEU A 49 8.44 11.92 12.63
C LEU A 49 9.25 12.63 13.73
N LEU A 50 10.02 13.67 13.37
CA LEU A 50 10.77 14.48 14.33
C LEU A 50 9.82 15.23 15.27
N GLU A 51 8.77 15.85 14.73
CA GLU A 51 7.75 16.57 15.50
C GLU A 51 6.93 15.65 16.41
N ALA A 52 6.67 14.42 15.98
CA ALA A 52 6.07 13.37 16.80
C ALA A 52 7.00 12.92 17.95
N GLY A 53 8.29 13.24 17.86
CA GLY A 53 9.28 13.04 18.92
C GLY A 53 10.23 11.88 18.67
N ALA A 54 10.49 11.52 17.41
CA ALA A 54 11.62 10.66 17.06
C ALA A 54 12.95 11.35 17.39
N ASP A 55 13.93 10.61 17.93
CA ASP A 55 15.26 11.14 18.20
C ASP A 55 16.05 11.39 16.91
N LYS A 56 15.75 10.59 15.88
CA LYS A 56 16.36 10.65 14.55
C LYS A 56 15.30 10.38 13.51
N ALA A 57 15.27 11.21 12.47
CA ALA A 57 14.59 10.89 11.22
C ALA A 57 15.43 11.36 10.04
N ARG A 58 15.43 10.60 8.94
CA ARG A 58 16.20 10.91 7.73
C ARG A 58 15.52 10.35 6.49
N VAL A 59 15.65 11.08 5.40
CA VAL A 59 15.36 10.60 4.05
C VAL A 59 16.62 9.89 3.55
N MET A 60 16.51 8.61 3.20
CA MET A 60 17.61 7.76 2.77
C MET A 60 17.46 7.44 1.29
N GLU A 61 18.44 7.83 0.49
CA GLU A 61 18.43 7.57 -0.94
C GLU A 61 18.45 6.07 -1.26
N THR A 62 17.72 5.69 -2.30
CA THR A 62 17.79 4.38 -2.93
C THR A 62 18.13 4.55 -4.42
N ARG A 63 18.11 3.46 -5.19
CA ARG A 63 18.24 3.54 -6.65
C ARG A 63 17.00 4.17 -7.33
N GLY A 64 15.86 4.15 -6.65
CA GLY A 64 14.60 4.73 -7.09
C GLY A 64 14.12 5.80 -6.10
N GLN A 65 12.92 5.65 -5.54
CA GLN A 65 12.39 6.59 -4.55
C GLN A 65 13.02 6.40 -3.16
N PRO A 66 13.24 7.49 -2.39
CA PRO A 66 13.90 7.38 -1.11
C PRO A 66 13.05 6.65 -0.05
N VAL A 67 13.71 6.07 0.93
CA VAL A 67 13.06 5.51 2.13
C VAL A 67 13.17 6.52 3.27
N VAL A 68 12.08 6.81 3.96
CA VAL A 68 12.09 7.62 5.18
C VAL A 68 12.31 6.69 6.37
N PHE A 69 13.38 6.94 7.12
CA PHE A 69 13.68 6.21 8.35
C PHE A 69 13.52 7.12 9.56
N GLY A 70 12.79 6.67 10.57
CA GLY A 70 12.64 7.32 11.87
C GLY A 70 12.96 6.37 13.01
N SER A 71 13.42 6.87 14.16
CA SER A 71 13.60 6.03 15.34
C SER A 71 13.59 6.82 16.64
N ARG A 72 13.09 6.16 17.70
CA ARG A 72 13.27 6.54 19.10
C ARG A 72 13.60 5.30 19.92
N LEU A 73 14.69 5.36 20.66
CA LEU A 73 15.11 4.24 21.52
C LEU A 73 14.84 4.58 22.98
N ALA A 74 13.74 4.06 23.52
CA ALA A 74 13.32 4.30 24.91
C ALA A 74 14.20 3.56 25.93
N GLY A 75 14.88 2.47 25.55
CA GLY A 75 15.77 1.72 26.44
C GLY A 75 16.47 0.55 25.75
N GLN A 76 17.67 0.18 26.21
CA GLN A 76 18.47 -0.88 25.56
C GLN A 76 17.85 -2.28 25.70
N ASP A 77 17.15 -2.53 26.81
CA ASP A 77 16.53 -3.84 27.11
C ASP A 77 15.06 -3.93 26.69
N LEU A 78 14.54 -2.90 26.00
CA LEU A 78 13.16 -2.87 25.52
C LEU A 78 13.04 -3.51 24.13
N PRO A 79 11.92 -4.19 23.83
CA PRO A 79 11.67 -4.71 22.49
C PRO A 79 11.61 -3.57 21.47
N THR A 80 11.96 -3.86 20.23
CA THR A 80 11.94 -2.93 19.11
C THR A 80 10.83 -3.28 18.14
N VAL A 81 9.92 -2.34 17.91
CA VAL A 81 8.88 -2.43 16.88
C VAL A 81 9.31 -1.60 15.67
N LEU A 82 9.38 -2.22 14.50
CA LEU A 82 9.56 -1.55 13.22
C LEU A 82 8.19 -1.38 12.54
N ILE A 83 7.74 -0.14 12.42
CA ILE A 83 6.53 0.20 11.68
C ILE A 83 6.91 0.40 10.22
N TYR A 84 6.25 -0.34 9.33
CA TYR A 84 6.34 -0.18 7.89
C TYR A 84 5.05 0.43 7.35
N GLY A 85 5.19 1.24 6.31
CA GLY A 85 4.12 1.75 5.47
C GLY A 85 4.71 2.36 4.20
N HIS A 86 3.87 2.90 3.33
CA HIS A 86 4.33 3.58 2.12
C HIS A 86 3.66 4.94 1.94
N TYR A 87 4.31 5.80 1.15
CA TYR A 87 3.85 7.16 0.90
C TYR A 87 3.55 7.43 -0.58
N ASP A 88 3.95 6.52 -1.47
CA ASP A 88 3.51 6.57 -2.84
C ASP A 88 2.07 6.10 -2.99
N VAL A 89 1.43 6.55 -4.07
CA VAL A 89 0.02 6.28 -4.33
C VAL A 89 -0.21 5.96 -5.80
N GLN A 90 -1.25 5.19 -6.11
CA GLN A 90 -1.69 4.94 -7.49
C GLN A 90 -2.02 6.24 -8.27
N PRO A 91 -1.92 6.22 -9.62
CA PRO A 91 -2.50 7.24 -10.49
C PRO A 91 -3.99 7.49 -10.23
N VAL A 92 -4.48 8.62 -10.75
CA VAL A 92 -5.84 9.13 -10.47
C VAL A 92 -6.73 9.15 -11.70
N GLU A 93 -6.19 8.83 -12.88
CA GLU A 93 -6.96 8.74 -14.10
C GLU A 93 -7.90 7.54 -14.11
N PRO A 94 -9.08 7.66 -14.77
CA PRO A 94 -9.61 8.87 -15.41
C PRO A 94 -10.19 9.89 -14.39
N LEU A 95 -9.84 11.18 -14.54
CA LEU A 95 -10.20 12.23 -13.59
C LEU A 95 -11.71 12.53 -13.58
N GLU A 96 -12.39 12.34 -14.71
CA GLU A 96 -13.83 12.59 -14.87
C GLU A 96 -14.73 11.63 -14.09
N LEU A 97 -14.18 10.52 -13.58
CA LEU A 97 -14.91 9.59 -12.71
C LEU A 97 -14.83 9.98 -11.23
N TRP A 98 -14.05 11.00 -10.89
CA TRP A 98 -13.98 11.51 -9.52
C TRP A 98 -15.06 12.55 -9.25
N ASP A 99 -15.79 12.36 -8.15
CA ASP A 99 -16.77 13.36 -7.68
C ASP A 99 -16.10 14.60 -7.03
N SER A 100 -14.85 14.49 -6.61
CA SER A 100 -14.03 15.57 -6.04
C SER A 100 -12.57 15.47 -6.49
N GLN A 101 -11.82 16.56 -6.39
CA GLN A 101 -10.42 16.57 -6.82
C GLN A 101 -9.59 15.52 -6.04
N PRO A 102 -8.86 14.60 -6.70
CA PRO A 102 -8.24 13.45 -6.03
C PRO A 102 -7.27 13.79 -4.91
N PHE A 103 -6.60 14.94 -5.01
CA PHE A 103 -5.61 15.40 -4.03
C PHE A 103 -6.11 16.59 -3.20
N GLU A 104 -7.41 16.91 -3.23
CA GLU A 104 -8.03 17.82 -2.27
C GLU A 104 -8.99 17.03 -1.36
N PRO A 105 -8.55 16.69 -0.14
CA PRO A 105 -9.35 15.87 0.77
C PRO A 105 -10.69 16.53 1.13
N GLU A 106 -11.76 15.77 0.94
CA GLU A 106 -13.11 16.16 1.37
C GLU A 106 -13.67 15.16 2.37
N ILE A 107 -14.27 15.66 3.45
CA ILE A 107 -15.01 14.79 4.38
C ILE A 107 -16.47 14.73 3.92
N ARG A 108 -16.94 13.53 3.56
CA ARG A 108 -18.36 13.26 3.27
C ARG A 108 -18.81 12.02 4.03
N ASP A 109 -19.91 12.13 4.76
CA ASP A 109 -20.50 11.05 5.57
C ASP A 109 -19.50 10.37 6.51
N GLY A 110 -18.62 11.18 7.14
CA GLY A 110 -17.59 10.69 8.07
C GLY A 110 -16.40 10.00 7.41
N LYS A 111 -16.30 10.00 6.08
CA LYS A 111 -15.20 9.42 5.29
C LYS A 111 -14.36 10.52 4.64
N ILE A 112 -13.06 10.28 4.50
CA ILE A 112 -12.14 11.16 3.77
C ILE A 112 -12.09 10.67 2.32
N TRP A 113 -12.49 11.51 1.37
CA TRP A 113 -12.46 11.23 -0.05
C TRP A 113 -11.24 11.90 -0.68
N ALA A 114 -10.20 11.12 -0.94
CA ALA A 114 -9.01 11.50 -1.70
C ALA A 114 -8.14 10.28 -2.03
N ARG A 115 -7.30 10.40 -3.05
CA ARG A 115 -6.22 9.44 -3.34
C ARG A 115 -5.19 9.46 -2.21
N GLY A 116 -4.86 8.29 -1.68
CA GLY A 116 -3.92 8.15 -0.57
C GLY A 116 -4.57 8.20 0.82
N ALA A 117 -5.88 8.46 0.92
CA ALA A 117 -6.55 8.63 2.21
C ALA A 117 -6.60 7.33 3.03
N ASP A 118 -6.79 6.19 2.39
CA ASP A 118 -6.78 4.87 3.02
C ASP A 118 -5.47 4.13 2.75
N ASP A 119 -5.07 4.08 1.48
CA ASP A 119 -3.90 3.36 0.96
C ASP A 119 -2.80 4.35 0.51
N ASP A 120 -1.74 4.58 1.28
CA ASP A 120 -1.53 4.17 2.70
C ASP A 120 -1.29 5.38 3.61
N LYS A 121 -1.43 6.63 3.11
CA LYS A 121 -1.07 7.82 3.91
C LYS A 121 -1.89 7.92 5.19
N GLY A 122 -3.18 7.56 5.18
CA GLY A 122 -4.00 7.60 6.38
C GLY A 122 -3.57 6.59 7.44
N GLN A 123 -3.41 5.32 7.04
CA GLN A 123 -3.06 4.23 7.96
C GLN A 123 -1.62 4.39 8.48
N LEU A 124 -0.67 4.75 7.61
CA LEU A 124 0.67 5.19 8.01
C LEU A 124 0.63 6.35 9.02
N TYR A 125 -0.14 7.41 8.74
CA TYR A 125 -0.11 8.61 9.58
C TYR A 125 -0.75 8.36 10.95
N MET A 126 -1.73 7.46 11.03
CA MET A 126 -2.28 6.99 12.31
C MET A 126 -1.17 6.45 13.24
N HIS A 127 -0.21 5.68 12.71
CA HIS A 127 0.93 5.18 13.50
C HIS A 127 1.84 6.30 14.01
N ILE A 128 2.09 7.31 13.18
CA ILE A 128 2.87 8.50 13.58
C ILE A 128 2.16 9.23 14.73
N LYS A 129 0.82 9.34 14.70
CA LYS A 129 0.05 10.02 15.76
C LYS A 129 -0.08 9.20 17.04
N ALA A 130 -0.20 7.88 16.92
CA ALA A 130 -0.12 6.98 18.08
C ALA A 130 1.26 7.08 18.76
N PHE A 131 2.33 7.11 17.97
CA PHE A 131 3.69 7.34 18.46
C PHE A 131 3.83 8.71 19.12
N GLU A 132 3.33 9.78 18.49
CA GLU A 132 3.32 11.14 19.05
C GLU A 132 2.67 11.18 20.45
N PHE A 133 1.49 10.57 20.59
CA PHE A 133 0.79 10.49 21.88
C PHE A 133 1.66 9.78 22.93
N MET A 134 2.16 8.59 22.61
CA MET A 134 2.94 7.78 23.54
C MET A 134 4.22 8.49 23.97
N VAL A 135 4.87 9.22 23.05
CA VAL A 135 6.06 10.00 23.36
C VAL A 135 5.74 11.21 24.23
N LYS A 136 4.77 12.05 23.83
CA LYS A 136 4.44 13.31 24.53
C LYS A 136 3.88 13.08 25.93
N THR A 137 3.29 11.92 26.17
CA THR A 137 2.75 11.55 27.48
C THR A 137 3.69 10.65 28.30
N GLY A 138 4.88 10.31 27.78
CA GLY A 138 5.84 9.44 28.48
C GLY A 138 5.37 7.99 28.63
N GLN A 139 4.47 7.53 27.77
CA GLN A 139 3.85 6.21 27.79
C GLN A 139 4.45 5.22 26.76
N LEU A 140 5.55 5.57 26.10
CA LEU A 140 6.17 4.71 25.09
C LEU A 140 6.82 3.47 25.75
N PRO A 141 6.31 2.24 25.53
CA PRO A 141 6.75 1.06 26.27
C PRO A 141 7.89 0.29 25.58
N CYS A 142 8.30 0.72 24.40
CA CYS A 142 9.23 0.01 23.52
C CYS A 142 10.13 0.96 22.72
N ASN A 143 11.15 0.40 22.08
CA ASN A 143 11.86 1.09 21.02
C ASN A 143 11.00 1.09 19.76
N VAL A 144 10.96 2.22 19.05
CA VAL A 144 10.18 2.35 17.80
C VAL A 144 11.11 2.77 16.68
N LYS A 145 10.97 2.10 15.54
CA LYS A 145 11.57 2.45 14.27
C LYS A 145 10.47 2.58 13.22
N PHE A 146 10.68 3.46 12.25
CA PHE A 146 9.84 3.61 11.07
C PHE A 146 10.69 3.34 9.83
N MET A 147 10.15 2.57 8.89
CA MET A 147 10.69 2.40 7.53
C MET A 147 9.54 2.63 6.56
N ILE A 148 9.50 3.81 5.95
CA ILE A 148 8.42 4.23 5.07
C ILE A 148 8.99 4.33 3.65
N GLU A 149 8.48 3.53 2.72
CA GLU A 149 8.95 3.54 1.33
C GLU A 149 8.04 4.35 0.40
N GLY A 150 8.50 4.55 -0.83
CA GLY A 150 7.75 5.30 -1.86
C GLY A 150 7.70 4.57 -3.19
N GLU A 151 7.72 3.24 -3.19
CA GLU A 151 7.63 2.45 -4.41
C GLU A 151 6.71 1.22 -4.28
N GLU A 152 5.87 1.13 -3.24
CA GLU A 152 5.02 -0.04 -3.00
C GLU A 152 4.11 -0.30 -4.20
N GLU A 153 3.50 0.76 -4.73
CA GLU A 153 2.49 0.73 -5.79
C GLU A 153 3.08 0.32 -7.16
N VAL A 154 4.41 0.24 -7.24
CA VAL A 154 5.19 -0.23 -8.40
C VAL A 154 6.03 -1.47 -8.07
N GLY A 155 5.73 -2.15 -6.96
CA GLY A 155 6.29 -3.44 -6.56
C GLY A 155 7.58 -3.38 -5.73
N SER A 156 7.83 -2.27 -5.03
CA SER A 156 8.97 -2.04 -4.13
C SER A 156 10.34 -2.41 -4.72
N PRO A 157 10.68 -2.01 -5.98
CA PRO A 157 11.85 -2.50 -6.68
C PRO A 157 13.16 -2.23 -5.92
N SER A 158 13.28 -1.14 -5.16
CA SER A 158 14.53 -0.81 -4.44
C SER A 158 14.58 -1.37 -3.01
N LEU A 159 13.43 -1.74 -2.42
CA LEU A 159 13.34 -2.06 -0.99
C LEU A 159 14.20 -3.27 -0.60
N LYS A 160 14.19 -4.34 -1.41
CA LYS A 160 14.98 -5.55 -1.13
C LYS A 160 16.48 -5.27 -1.00
N GLU A 161 17.02 -4.40 -1.85
CA GLU A 161 18.42 -3.99 -1.78
C GLU A 161 18.66 -3.08 -0.57
N PHE A 162 17.76 -2.13 -0.32
CA PHE A 162 17.81 -1.25 0.83
C PHE A 162 17.85 -2.03 2.15
N CYS A 163 16.95 -3.01 2.35
CA CYS A 163 16.92 -3.83 3.56
C CYS A 163 18.22 -4.62 3.76
N ARG A 164 18.79 -5.19 2.69
CA ARG A 164 20.07 -5.91 2.76
C ARG A 164 21.23 -5.03 3.19
N LYS A 165 21.28 -3.79 2.72
CA LYS A 165 22.33 -2.82 3.09
C LYS A 165 22.17 -2.27 4.51
N ASN A 166 20.94 -2.27 5.04
CA ASN A 166 20.58 -1.62 6.30
C ASN A 166 20.10 -2.59 7.40
N GLN A 167 20.51 -3.87 7.36
CA GLN A 167 20.03 -4.90 8.29
C GLN A 167 20.18 -4.49 9.77
N GLU A 168 21.34 -3.98 10.17
CA GLU A 168 21.56 -3.53 11.56
C GLU A 168 20.68 -2.33 11.94
N LEU A 169 20.47 -1.41 11.00
CA LEU A 169 19.59 -0.26 11.21
C LEU A 169 18.13 -0.72 11.42
N LEU A 170 17.68 -1.68 10.61
CA LEU A 170 16.29 -2.14 10.54
C LEU A 170 15.98 -3.29 11.51
N LYS A 171 16.99 -3.83 12.22
CA LYS A 171 16.80 -4.90 13.19
C LYS A 171 15.70 -4.55 14.20
N ALA A 172 14.72 -5.43 14.32
CA ALA A 172 13.57 -5.28 15.20
C ALA A 172 13.07 -6.66 15.64
N ASP A 173 12.31 -6.68 16.74
CA ASP A 173 11.68 -7.89 17.27
C ASP A 173 10.31 -8.15 16.62
N ILE A 174 9.61 -7.08 16.25
CA ILE A 174 8.31 -7.11 15.60
C ILE A 174 8.31 -6.12 14.43
N ILE A 175 7.72 -6.52 13.30
CA ILE A 175 7.35 -5.61 12.22
C ILE A 175 5.83 -5.43 12.27
N LEU A 176 5.39 -4.17 12.33
CA LEU A 176 3.99 -3.80 12.31
C LEU A 176 3.66 -3.14 10.97
N VAL A 177 2.66 -3.68 10.28
CA VAL A 177 2.14 -3.17 9.01
C VAL A 177 0.65 -2.94 9.18
N SER A 178 0.15 -1.80 8.73
CA SER A 178 -1.29 -1.54 8.61
C SER A 178 -1.51 -1.00 7.22
N ASP A 179 -1.74 -1.93 6.31
CA ASP A 179 -1.91 -1.70 4.87
C ASP A 179 -2.78 -2.84 4.31
N THR A 180 -3.87 -3.13 5.03
CA THR A 180 -4.82 -4.20 4.70
C THR A 180 -6.21 -3.79 5.17
N THR A 181 -7.24 -4.44 4.64
CA THR A 181 -8.63 -4.11 4.98
C THR A 181 -9.19 -4.95 6.13
N MET A 182 -10.31 -4.48 6.68
CA MET A 182 -11.15 -5.26 7.59
C MET A 182 -12.16 -6.08 6.80
N ILE A 183 -12.56 -7.24 7.31
CA ILE A 183 -13.59 -8.08 6.68
C ILE A 183 -14.99 -7.44 6.71
N GLY A 184 -15.18 -6.38 7.51
CA GLY A 184 -16.39 -5.58 7.55
C GLY A 184 -16.19 -4.35 8.44
N THR A 185 -17.04 -3.33 8.27
CA THR A 185 -16.89 -2.02 8.94
C THR A 185 -16.90 -2.11 10.47
N GLU A 186 -17.59 -3.09 11.04
CA GLU A 186 -17.73 -3.27 12.50
C GLU A 186 -16.84 -4.40 13.05
N ILE A 187 -15.97 -4.98 12.22
CA ILE A 187 -15.25 -6.22 12.55
C ILE A 187 -13.74 -6.02 12.37
N PRO A 188 -13.04 -5.53 13.41
CA PRO A 188 -11.59 -5.42 13.40
C PRO A 188 -10.95 -6.76 13.02
N SER A 189 -9.97 -6.70 12.13
CA SER A 189 -9.36 -7.89 11.53
C SER A 189 -7.85 -7.89 11.74
N ILE A 190 -7.27 -9.08 11.92
CA ILE A 190 -5.82 -9.29 11.87
C ILE A 190 -5.54 -10.15 10.63
N THR A 191 -4.85 -9.57 9.66
CA THR A 191 -4.44 -10.28 8.46
C THR A 191 -3.23 -11.16 8.79
N VAL A 192 -3.39 -12.49 8.62
CA VAL A 192 -2.34 -13.48 8.91
C VAL A 192 -1.66 -14.03 7.65
N GLY A 193 -2.11 -13.61 6.47
CA GLY A 193 -1.54 -14.03 5.20
C GLY A 193 -2.04 -13.20 4.04
N LEU A 194 -1.17 -12.99 3.06
CA LEU A 194 -1.44 -12.31 1.79
C LEU A 194 -1.12 -13.26 0.64
N ARG A 195 -1.81 -13.10 -0.48
CA ARG A 195 -1.44 -13.81 -1.72
C ARG A 195 -0.17 -13.19 -2.30
N GLY A 196 0.65 -14.01 -2.95
CA GLY A 196 1.68 -13.51 -3.85
C GLY A 196 1.07 -12.97 -5.14
N LEU A 197 1.84 -12.18 -5.88
CA LEU A 197 1.47 -11.62 -7.17
C LEU A 197 2.59 -11.82 -8.18
N SER A 198 2.24 -12.17 -9.42
CA SER A 198 3.17 -12.23 -10.54
C SER A 198 2.53 -11.54 -11.74
N TYR A 199 3.14 -10.43 -12.17
CA TYR A 199 2.76 -9.70 -13.37
C TYR A 199 3.66 -10.11 -14.53
N MET A 200 3.06 -10.31 -15.70
CA MET A 200 3.75 -10.65 -16.95
C MET A 200 3.24 -9.74 -18.06
N GLU A 201 4.16 -9.18 -18.84
CA GLU A 201 3.86 -8.49 -20.09
C GLU A 201 4.12 -9.44 -21.26
N VAL A 202 3.16 -9.54 -22.19
CA VAL A 202 3.27 -10.36 -23.39
C VAL A 202 3.06 -9.49 -24.62
N GLU A 203 4.13 -9.28 -25.37
CA GLU A 203 4.09 -8.56 -26.64
C GLU A 203 3.89 -9.54 -27.79
N VAL A 204 2.87 -9.29 -28.61
CA VAL A 204 2.64 -10.00 -29.87
C VAL A 204 2.88 -9.04 -31.02
N THR A 205 4.01 -9.21 -31.71
CA THR A 205 4.37 -8.38 -32.86
C THR A 205 4.10 -9.12 -34.16
N GLY A 206 3.35 -8.48 -35.06
CA GLY A 206 2.98 -9.03 -36.36
C GLY A 206 3.68 -8.32 -37.51
N PRO A 207 2.95 -7.67 -38.45
CA PRO A 207 3.57 -6.93 -39.54
C PRO A 207 4.47 -5.79 -39.07
N ASN A 208 5.42 -5.38 -39.91
CA ASN A 208 6.35 -4.28 -39.62
C ASN A 208 5.72 -2.87 -39.64
N ARG A 209 4.40 -2.76 -39.79
CA ARG A 209 3.60 -1.52 -39.80
C ARG A 209 2.12 -1.87 -39.64
N ASP A 210 1.31 -0.86 -39.31
CA ASP A 210 -0.14 -1.01 -39.36
C ASP A 210 -0.65 -1.25 -40.78
N LEU A 211 -1.61 -2.16 -40.92
CA LEU A 211 -2.17 -2.59 -42.20
C LEU A 211 -3.63 -2.19 -42.34
N HIS A 212 -4.05 -1.87 -43.56
CA HIS A 212 -5.46 -1.60 -43.88
C HIS A 212 -6.29 -2.88 -43.75
N SER A 213 -7.20 -2.92 -42.78
CA SER A 213 -7.95 -4.13 -42.41
C SER A 213 -8.79 -4.73 -43.55
N GLY A 214 -9.30 -3.91 -44.48
CA GLY A 214 -10.02 -4.41 -45.66
C GLY A 214 -9.14 -5.07 -46.74
N LEU A 215 -7.86 -4.69 -46.84
CA LEU A 215 -6.94 -5.23 -47.86
C LEU A 215 -6.24 -6.50 -47.36
N PHE A 216 -5.89 -6.51 -46.07
CA PHE A 216 -5.10 -7.59 -45.45
C PHE A 216 -5.93 -8.49 -44.52
N GLY A 217 -7.21 -8.15 -44.32
CA GLY A 217 -8.13 -8.91 -43.48
C GLY A 217 -8.29 -10.34 -43.96
N GLY A 218 -7.98 -11.29 -43.08
CA GLY A 218 -8.01 -12.73 -43.40
C GLY A 218 -6.76 -13.27 -44.08
N ALA A 219 -5.86 -12.42 -44.59
CA ALA A 219 -4.61 -12.84 -45.24
C ALA A 219 -3.42 -12.89 -44.28
N VAL A 220 -3.43 -12.05 -43.23
CA VAL A 220 -2.35 -11.96 -42.23
C VAL A 220 -2.91 -12.16 -40.84
N ALA A 221 -2.13 -12.82 -39.96
CA ALA A 221 -2.47 -12.94 -38.55
C ALA A 221 -2.50 -11.55 -37.91
N ASN A 222 -3.67 -11.13 -37.45
CA ASN A 222 -3.83 -9.91 -36.68
C ASN A 222 -3.30 -10.15 -35.24
N PRO A 223 -2.27 -9.41 -34.78
CA PRO A 223 -1.73 -9.56 -33.42
C PRO A 223 -2.79 -9.47 -32.32
N VAL A 224 -3.79 -8.60 -32.47
CA VAL A 224 -4.89 -8.46 -31.50
C VAL A 224 -5.68 -9.78 -31.39
N ASN A 225 -6.02 -10.41 -32.51
CA ASN A 225 -6.75 -11.67 -32.50
C ASN A 225 -5.93 -12.80 -31.87
N VAL A 226 -4.61 -12.80 -32.06
CA VAL A 226 -3.71 -13.78 -31.43
C VAL A 226 -3.64 -13.54 -29.93
N LEU A 227 -3.43 -12.29 -29.50
CA LEU A 227 -3.37 -11.91 -28.11
C LEU A 227 -4.68 -12.23 -27.37
N CYS A 228 -5.85 -11.93 -27.96
CA CYS A 228 -7.14 -12.31 -27.40
C CYS A 228 -7.27 -13.82 -27.19
N LYS A 229 -6.80 -14.64 -28.13
CA LYS A 229 -6.82 -16.10 -27.99
C LYS A 229 -5.88 -16.57 -26.89
N MET A 230 -4.70 -15.96 -26.77
CA MET A 230 -3.75 -16.27 -25.70
C MET A 230 -4.35 -15.94 -24.32
N ILE A 231 -4.90 -14.74 -24.14
CA ILE A 231 -5.55 -14.33 -22.89
C ILE A 231 -6.73 -15.24 -22.56
N ALA A 232 -7.63 -15.50 -23.52
CA ALA A 232 -8.77 -16.39 -23.32
C ALA A 232 -8.32 -17.81 -22.93
N SER A 233 -7.18 -18.27 -23.46
CA SER A 233 -6.66 -19.60 -23.15
C SER A 233 -6.07 -19.73 -21.75
N LEU A 234 -5.86 -18.66 -20.98
CA LEU A 234 -5.31 -18.71 -19.61
C LEU A 234 -6.29 -19.29 -18.58
N THR A 235 -7.59 -19.29 -18.91
CA THR A 235 -8.63 -19.89 -18.06
C THR A 235 -9.59 -20.73 -18.90
N ASN A 236 -10.29 -21.66 -18.27
CA ASN A 236 -11.35 -22.44 -18.92
C ASN A 236 -12.75 -21.85 -18.60
N ASP A 237 -13.81 -22.49 -19.08
CA ASP A 237 -15.21 -22.06 -18.88
C ASP A 237 -15.67 -22.06 -17.41
N LYS A 238 -14.86 -22.62 -16.49
CA LYS A 238 -15.08 -22.61 -15.03
C LYS A 238 -14.21 -21.58 -14.30
N ASN A 239 -13.47 -20.74 -15.03
CA ASN A 239 -12.46 -19.82 -14.52
C ASN A 239 -11.26 -20.51 -13.81
N GLU A 240 -11.00 -21.78 -14.12
CA GLU A 240 -9.80 -22.47 -13.64
C GLU A 240 -8.62 -22.13 -14.53
N ILE A 241 -7.43 -21.95 -13.93
CA ILE A 241 -6.21 -21.59 -14.66
C ILE A 241 -5.70 -22.81 -15.42
N THR A 242 -5.39 -22.63 -16.69
CA THR A 242 -5.04 -23.73 -17.63
C THR A 242 -3.53 -23.88 -17.86
N ILE A 243 -2.72 -23.01 -17.24
CA ILE A 243 -1.27 -23.06 -17.35
C ILE A 243 -0.76 -24.38 -16.75
N ALA A 244 0.01 -25.14 -17.54
CA ALA A 244 0.54 -26.42 -17.10
C ALA A 244 1.41 -26.26 -15.84
N GLY A 245 1.18 -27.12 -14.85
CA GLY A 245 1.89 -27.11 -13.56
C GLY A 245 1.42 -26.05 -12.57
N PHE A 246 0.42 -25.22 -12.91
CA PHE A 246 -0.03 -24.11 -12.04
C PHE A 246 -0.46 -24.57 -10.63
N TYR A 247 -1.08 -25.76 -10.54
CA TYR A 247 -1.62 -26.28 -9.28
C TYR A 247 -0.67 -27.23 -8.52
N ASP A 248 0.52 -27.53 -9.07
CA ASP A 248 1.40 -28.57 -8.54
C ASP A 248 1.88 -28.27 -7.11
N ASP A 249 2.13 -26.99 -6.80
CA ASP A 249 2.60 -26.52 -5.50
C ASP A 249 1.49 -25.89 -4.63
N VAL A 250 0.22 -25.95 -5.08
CA VAL A 250 -0.89 -25.36 -4.32
C VAL A 250 -1.20 -26.24 -3.11
N LEU A 251 -0.93 -25.70 -1.92
CA LEU A 251 -1.23 -26.37 -0.66
C LEU A 251 -2.74 -26.54 -0.49
N VAL A 252 -3.18 -27.78 -0.31
CA VAL A 252 -4.58 -28.09 -0.01
C VAL A 252 -4.82 -27.97 1.49
N LEU A 253 -5.54 -26.93 1.89
CA LEU A 253 -5.94 -26.74 3.28
C LEU A 253 -6.78 -27.92 3.78
N SER A 254 -6.51 -28.32 5.02
CA SER A 254 -7.28 -29.34 5.73
C SER A 254 -8.73 -28.90 5.92
N ARG A 255 -9.61 -29.87 6.20
CA ARG A 255 -11.01 -29.56 6.50
C ARG A 255 -11.15 -28.66 7.73
N GLU A 256 -10.33 -28.89 8.75
CA GLU A 256 -10.33 -28.09 9.98
C GLU A 256 -9.96 -26.63 9.70
N GLU A 257 -8.89 -26.37 8.95
CA GLU A 257 -8.51 -25.00 8.56
C GLU A 257 -9.61 -24.32 7.72
N ARG A 258 -10.23 -25.06 6.79
CA ARG A 258 -11.34 -24.53 5.98
C ARG A 258 -12.56 -24.21 6.83
N ASP A 259 -12.89 -25.07 7.79
CA ASP A 259 -14.02 -24.89 8.70
C ASP A 259 -13.76 -23.68 9.63
N GLU A 260 -12.52 -23.46 10.09
CA GLU A 260 -12.13 -22.26 10.83
C GLU A 260 -12.22 -20.99 9.98
N MET A 261 -11.67 -21.00 8.76
CA MET A 261 -11.78 -19.87 7.82
C MET A 261 -13.24 -19.52 7.51
N ALA A 262 -14.10 -20.53 7.39
CA ALA A 262 -15.54 -20.35 7.12
C ALA A 262 -16.32 -19.72 8.30
N LYS A 263 -15.72 -19.61 9.49
CA LYS A 263 -16.32 -18.85 10.60
C LYS A 263 -16.23 -17.34 10.39
N ALA A 264 -15.36 -16.87 9.48
CA ALA A 264 -15.29 -15.47 9.14
C ALA A 264 -16.67 -15.01 8.62
N PRO A 265 -17.25 -13.94 9.18
CA PRO A 265 -18.55 -13.45 8.77
C PRO A 265 -18.49 -13.03 7.29
N PHE A 266 -19.32 -13.68 6.47
CA PHE A 266 -19.43 -13.41 5.05
C PHE A 266 -20.88 -13.57 4.62
N ASP A 267 -21.42 -12.53 3.97
CA ASP A 267 -22.73 -12.56 3.34
C ASP A 267 -22.59 -12.25 1.85
N VAL A 268 -22.90 -13.24 1.01
CA VAL A 268 -22.70 -13.14 -0.44
C VAL A 268 -23.59 -12.08 -1.09
N GLU A 269 -24.77 -11.83 -0.54
CA GLU A 269 -25.71 -10.85 -1.09
C GLU A 269 -25.33 -9.41 -0.74
N THR A 270 -24.67 -9.21 0.40
CA THR A 270 -24.03 -7.94 0.77
C THR A 270 -22.78 -7.71 -0.09
N TYR A 271 -21.89 -8.70 -0.21
CA TYR A 271 -20.65 -8.59 -0.99
C TYR A 271 -20.88 -8.26 -2.47
N LYS A 272 -21.98 -8.73 -3.07
CA LYS A 272 -22.35 -8.41 -4.46
C LYS A 272 -22.83 -6.96 -4.68
N LYS A 273 -23.18 -6.23 -3.62
CA LYS A 273 -23.70 -4.86 -3.68
C LYS A 273 -22.64 -3.80 -3.42
N GLU A 274 -21.49 -4.20 -2.87
CA GLU A 274 -20.29 -3.37 -2.74
C GLU A 274 -19.58 -3.24 -4.09
#